data_AF-M1BPN3-F1
#
_entry.id   AF-M1BPN3-F1
#
_cell.length_a   1.000
_cell.length_b   1.000
_cell.length_c   1.000
_cell.angle_alpha   90.00
_cell.angle_beta   90.00
_cell.angle_gamma   90.00
#
_symmetry.space_group_name_H-M   'P 1'
#
loop_
_entity.id
_entity.type
_entity.pdbx_description
1 polymer ?
#
loop_
_entity_poly.entity_id
_entity_poly.type
_entity_poly.pdbx_seq_one_letter_code
_entity_poly.pdbx_strand_id
1 'polypeptide(L)'
;MIDNRRGWHEMLPYALLGYRTTVRTSVGATLYLLVYGTEAVIPAEVEIPLLRIIQEAELGDAEWVRKRIDQLTLIDEKRMVVVCHGQLYRQRMIRAFHKKVRARIFENGQLVLKRIFPHQDEYKVKFAPNWQRPYMVRKYYLEVSWSCRRWTAPNGETNQFRCCQEILRVRFQFVFLSFPCNRSIFL
;
A
#
# COMPACT_ATOMS: atom_id res chain seq x y z
N MET A 1 9.95 25.20 -24.23
CA MET A 1 9.45 25.00 -22.84
C MET A 1 8.00 24.59 -22.93
N ILE A 2 7.67 23.34 -22.58
CA ILE A 2 6.28 22.86 -22.56
C ILE A 2 5.59 23.50 -21.36
N ASP A 3 4.41 24.09 -21.57
CA ASP A 3 3.64 24.74 -20.51
C ASP A 3 3.06 23.69 -19.55
N ASN A 4 3.79 23.46 -18.45
CA ASN A 4 3.64 22.33 -17.54
C ASN A 4 2.31 22.28 -16.75
N ARG A 5 1.42 23.27 -16.88
CA ARG A 5 0.17 23.31 -16.10
C ARG A 5 -1.00 22.52 -16.71
N ARG A 6 -1.00 22.25 -18.03
CA ARG A 6 -2.14 21.57 -18.69
C ARG A 6 -1.76 20.32 -19.51
N GLY A 7 -0.48 20.10 -19.79
CA GLY A 7 0.02 18.97 -20.62
C GLY A 7 0.45 17.72 -19.85
N TRP A 8 -0.02 17.48 -18.62
CA TRP A 8 0.45 16.33 -17.82
C TRP A 8 0.23 14.97 -18.52
N HIS A 9 -0.81 14.87 -19.34
CA HIS A 9 -1.14 13.67 -20.11
C HIS A 9 -0.13 13.41 -21.23
N GLU A 10 0.47 14.45 -21.81
CA GLU A 10 1.57 14.34 -22.78
C GLU A 10 2.87 13.87 -22.11
N MET A 11 3.06 14.22 -20.83
CA MET A 11 4.21 13.78 -20.02
C MET A 11 4.04 12.39 -19.41
N LEU A 12 2.82 11.85 -19.40
CA LEU A 12 2.49 10.57 -18.77
C LEU A 12 3.32 9.39 -19.31
N PRO A 13 3.53 9.23 -20.64
CA PRO A 13 4.36 8.15 -21.17
C PRO A 13 5.81 8.22 -20.66
N TYR A 14 6.39 9.42 -20.58
CA TYR A 14 7.75 9.63 -20.08
C TYR A 14 7.86 9.34 -18.58
N ALA A 15 6.86 9.77 -17.80
CA ALA A 15 6.79 9.48 -16.37
C ALA A 15 6.65 7.97 -16.11
N LEU A 16 5.84 7.26 -16.90
CA LEU A 16 5.69 5.81 -16.83
C LEU A 16 6.97 5.08 -17.23
N LEU A 17 7.67 5.55 -18.27
CA LEU A 17 8.97 5.02 -18.67
C LEU A 17 9.97 5.16 -17.52
N GLY A 18 10.12 6.36 -16.96
CA GLY A 18 10.97 6.61 -15.80
C GLY A 18 10.57 5.75 -14.60
N TYR A 19 9.27 5.54 -14.36
CA TYR A 19 8.80 4.65 -13.30
C TYR A 19 9.23 3.19 -13.52
N ARG A 20 9.18 2.71 -14.76
CA ARG A 20 9.52 1.32 -15.14
C ARG A 20 11.02 1.04 -15.11
N THR A 21 11.85 2.02 -15.49
CA THR A 21 13.30 1.88 -15.61
C THR A 21 14.08 2.31 -14.37
N THR A 22 13.43 2.92 -13.38
CA THR A 22 14.08 3.29 -12.11
C THR A 22 14.07 2.13 -11.11
N VAL A 23 15.20 1.93 -10.42
CA VAL A 23 15.31 0.97 -9.32
C VAL A 23 14.48 1.45 -8.13
N ARG A 24 13.56 0.61 -7.65
CA ARG A 24 12.67 0.96 -6.54
C ARG A 24 13.21 0.41 -5.23
N THR A 25 13.24 1.23 -4.17
CA THR A 25 13.70 0.80 -2.84
C THR A 25 12.91 -0.37 -2.26
N SER A 26 11.62 -0.47 -2.58
CA SER A 26 10.75 -1.58 -2.16
C SER A 26 11.01 -2.90 -2.90
N VAL A 27 11.59 -2.83 -4.10
CA VAL A 27 11.78 -3.98 -5.01
C VAL A 27 13.26 -4.35 -5.13
N GLY A 28 14.18 -3.39 -5.01
CA GLY A 28 15.62 -3.57 -5.20
C GLY A 28 16.04 -3.65 -6.66
N ALA A 29 15.10 -3.60 -7.60
CA ALA A 29 15.32 -3.67 -9.04
C ALA A 29 14.39 -2.72 -9.80
N THR A 30 14.61 -2.60 -11.12
CA THR A 30 13.69 -1.92 -12.03
C THR A 30 12.45 -2.79 -12.25
N LEU A 31 11.29 -2.15 -12.45
CA LEU A 31 10.05 -2.90 -12.70
C LEU A 31 10.08 -3.61 -14.05
N TYR A 32 10.80 -3.04 -15.02
CA TYR A 32 10.99 -3.66 -16.34
C TYR A 32 11.73 -5.00 -16.24
N LEU A 33 12.80 -5.07 -15.44
CA LEU A 33 13.55 -6.31 -15.19
C LEU A 33 12.65 -7.41 -14.61
N LEU A 34 11.70 -7.03 -13.76
CA LEU A 34 10.78 -7.98 -13.11
C LEU A 34 9.82 -8.62 -14.12
N VAL A 35 9.26 -7.79 -15.02
CA VAL A 35 8.28 -8.24 -16.03
C VAL A 35 8.96 -9.01 -17.16
N TYR A 36 10.02 -8.45 -17.75
CA TYR A 36 10.63 -8.98 -18.97
C TYR A 36 11.91 -9.80 -18.73
N GLY A 37 12.39 -9.88 -17.49
CA GLY A 37 13.61 -10.62 -17.12
C GLY A 37 14.92 -9.93 -17.53
N THR A 38 14.86 -8.90 -18.37
CA THR A 38 16.02 -8.18 -18.90
C THR A 38 15.95 -6.71 -18.54
N GLU A 39 17.10 -6.05 -18.45
CA GLU A 39 17.12 -4.59 -18.26
C GLU A 39 16.54 -3.90 -19.49
N ALA A 40 15.91 -2.74 -19.28
CA ALA A 40 15.27 -2.01 -20.36
C ALA A 40 16.33 -1.55 -21.37
N VAL A 41 16.21 -2.07 -22.60
CA VAL A 41 16.98 -1.62 -23.75
C VAL A 41 16.50 -0.22 -24.11
N ILE A 42 17.41 0.77 -24.08
CA ILE A 42 17.09 2.16 -24.44
C ILE A 42 16.88 2.21 -25.96
N PRO A 43 15.95 3.03 -26.50
CA PRO A 43 15.71 3.10 -27.96
C PRO A 43 16.95 3.33 -28.82
N ALA A 44 18.00 3.98 -28.29
CA ALA A 44 19.29 4.16 -28.97
C ALA A 44 20.00 2.83 -29.31
N GLU A 45 19.67 1.74 -28.62
CA GLU A 45 20.19 0.38 -28.89
C GLU A 45 19.33 -0.39 -29.92
N VAL A 46 18.16 0.14 -30.32
CA VAL A 46 17.23 -0.49 -31.27
C VAL A 46 17.51 -0.07 -32.72
N GLU A 47 18.05 1.14 -32.94
CA GLU A 47 18.39 1.66 -34.28
C GLU A 47 19.66 1.02 -34.88
N ILE A 48 20.50 0.43 -34.03
CA ILE A 48 21.66 -0.37 -34.44
C ILE A 48 21.25 -1.84 -34.33
N PRO A 49 21.42 -2.70 -35.36
CA PRO A 49 21.26 -4.13 -35.19
C PRO A 49 22.20 -4.57 -34.06
N LEU A 50 21.61 -4.88 -32.89
CA LEU A 50 22.39 -5.12 -31.69
C LEU A 50 23.32 -6.31 -31.97
N LEU A 51 24.60 -6.20 -31.60
CA LEU A 51 25.61 -7.26 -31.70
C LEU A 51 25.08 -8.64 -31.23
N ARG A 52 24.15 -8.62 -30.26
CA ARG A 52 23.46 -9.80 -29.72
C ARG A 52 22.64 -10.56 -30.78
N ILE A 53 21.92 -9.86 -31.64
CA ILE A 53 21.07 -10.47 -32.68
C ILE A 53 21.96 -11.13 -33.75
N ILE A 54 23.05 -10.46 -34.14
CA ILE A 54 24.02 -10.99 -35.10
C ILE A 54 24.71 -12.24 -34.52
N GLN A 55 25.20 -12.17 -33.27
CA GLN A 55 25.82 -13.30 -32.59
C GLN A 55 24.87 -14.46 -32.29
N GLU A 56 23.56 -14.23 -32.17
CA GLU A 56 22.58 -15.29 -31.97
C GLU A 56 22.21 -16.00 -33.28
N ALA A 57 22.29 -15.32 -34.42
CA ALA A 57 22.04 -15.89 -35.74
C ALA A 57 23.20 -16.78 -36.25
N GLU A 58 24.41 -16.61 -35.71
CA GLU A 58 25.61 -17.39 -36.08
C GLU A 58 25.78 -18.69 -35.26
N LEU A 59 24.92 -18.95 -34.26
CA LEU A 59 25.02 -20.13 -33.40
C LEU A 59 24.36 -21.36 -34.02
N GLY A 60 24.96 -22.54 -33.80
CA GLY A 60 24.31 -23.81 -34.11
C GLY A 60 23.15 -24.12 -33.15
N ASP A 61 22.15 -24.88 -33.60
CA ASP A 61 20.91 -25.15 -32.86
C ASP A 61 21.13 -25.61 -31.41
N ALA A 62 22.05 -26.55 -31.18
CA ALA A 62 22.32 -27.06 -29.83
C ALA A 62 22.94 -26.01 -28.89
N GLU A 63 23.80 -25.15 -29.42
CA GLU A 63 24.42 -24.06 -28.65
C GLU A 63 23.42 -22.93 -28.39
N TRP A 64 22.55 -22.66 -29.36
CA TRP A 64 21.45 -21.71 -29.23
C TRP A 64 20.48 -22.13 -28.11
N VAL A 65 20.07 -23.42 -28.09
CA VAL A 65 19.20 -23.96 -27.03
C VAL A 65 19.86 -23.84 -25.65
N ARG A 66 21.15 -24.21 -25.53
CA ARG A 66 21.88 -24.11 -24.25
C ARG A 66 21.97 -22.67 -23.75
N LYS A 67 22.38 -21.74 -24.63
CA LYS A 67 22.44 -20.31 -24.32
C LYS A 67 21.08 -19.76 -23.88
N ARG A 68 20.00 -20.23 -24.51
CA ARG A 68 18.64 -19.80 -24.16
C ARG A 68 18.22 -20.29 -22.78
N ILE A 69 18.56 -21.53 -22.43
CA ILE A 69 18.31 -22.08 -21.08
C ILE A 69 19.09 -21.29 -20.03
N ASP A 70 20.38 -21.01 -20.28
CA ASP A 70 21.24 -20.24 -19.36
C ASP A 70 20.73 -18.80 -19.16
N GLN A 71 20.18 -18.18 -20.20
CA GLN A 71 19.52 -16.88 -20.07
C GLN A 71 18.29 -16.94 -19.16
N LEU A 72 17.46 -17.99 -19.31
CA LEU A 72 16.25 -18.14 -18.50
C LEU A 72 16.58 -18.42 -17.03
N THR A 73 17.58 -19.26 -16.75
CA THR A 73 18.01 -19.52 -15.37
C THR A 73 18.53 -18.24 -14.70
N LEU A 74 19.33 -17.44 -15.41
CA LEU A 74 19.81 -16.15 -14.91
C LEU A 74 18.64 -15.17 -14.61
N ILE A 75 17.60 -15.18 -15.43
CA ILE A 75 16.40 -14.35 -15.22
C ILE A 75 15.69 -14.79 -13.93
N ASP A 76 15.51 -16.09 -13.74
CA ASP A 76 14.84 -16.63 -12.56
C ASP A 76 15.65 -16.37 -11.28
N GLU A 77 16.96 -16.50 -11.31
CA GLU A 77 17.85 -16.13 -10.20
C GLU A 77 17.66 -14.65 -9.80
N LYS A 78 17.64 -13.74 -10.77
CA LYS A 78 17.40 -12.30 -10.52
C LYS A 78 16.01 -12.07 -9.91
N ARG A 79 14.98 -12.75 -10.42
CA ARG A 79 13.62 -12.66 -9.88
C ARG A 79 13.56 -13.16 -8.43
N MET A 80 14.24 -14.25 -8.11
CA MET A 80 14.30 -14.78 -6.75
C MET A 80 14.91 -13.79 -5.76
N VAL A 81 16.01 -13.12 -6.13
CA VAL A 81 16.61 -12.05 -5.32
C VAL A 81 15.61 -10.91 -5.05
N VAL A 82 14.86 -10.50 -6.08
CA VAL A 82 13.84 -9.45 -5.96
C VAL A 82 12.69 -9.87 -5.05
N VAL A 83 12.22 -11.12 -5.14
CA VAL A 83 11.18 -11.65 -4.24
C VAL A 83 11.66 -11.60 -2.79
N CYS A 84 12.88 -12.09 -2.52
CA CYS A 84 13.47 -12.05 -1.18
C CYS A 84 13.58 -10.62 -0.65
N HIS A 85 14.06 -9.67 -1.48
CA HIS A 85 14.15 -8.26 -1.09
C HIS A 85 12.76 -7.67 -0.76
N GLY A 86 11.75 -7.95 -1.58
CA GLY A 86 10.38 -7.50 -1.36
C GLY A 86 9.80 -8.04 -0.03
N GLN A 87 10.08 -9.29 0.31
CA GLN A 87 9.69 -9.87 1.59
C GLN A 87 10.38 -9.19 2.78
N LEU A 88 11.70 -8.98 2.70
CA LEU A 88 12.47 -8.29 3.74
C LEU A 88 11.99 -6.84 3.91
N TYR A 89 11.75 -6.13 2.81
CA TYR A 89 11.20 -4.78 2.82
C TYR A 89 9.83 -4.75 3.49
N ARG A 90 8.93 -5.67 3.13
CA ARG A 90 7.62 -5.81 3.76
C ARG A 90 7.73 -6.04 5.27
N GLN A 91 8.63 -6.93 5.71
CA GLN A 91 8.85 -7.18 7.13
C GLN A 91 9.37 -5.93 7.86
N ARG A 92 10.32 -5.19 7.26
CA ARG A 92 10.80 -3.91 7.82
C ARG A 92 9.67 -2.91 7.99
N MET A 93 8.79 -2.79 7.00
CA MET A 93 7.63 -1.91 7.05
C MET A 93 6.64 -2.33 8.15
N ILE A 94 6.34 -3.63 8.29
CA ILE A 94 5.48 -4.15 9.36
C ILE A 94 6.09 -3.84 10.73
N ARG A 95 7.39 -4.10 10.93
CA ARG A 95 8.09 -3.81 12.20
C ARG A 95 8.07 -2.33 12.53
N ALA A 96 8.35 -1.46 11.56
CA ALA A 96 8.31 -0.01 11.74
C ALA A 96 6.90 0.48 12.10
N PHE A 97 5.86 -0.12 11.50
CA PHE A 97 4.47 0.16 11.83
C PHE A 97 4.12 -0.31 13.25
N HIS A 98 4.41 -1.56 13.61
CA HIS A 98 4.16 -2.10 14.95
C HIS A 98 4.90 -1.34 16.05
N LYS A 99 6.09 -0.80 15.77
CA LYS A 99 6.81 0.07 16.72
C LYS A 99 6.04 1.35 17.05
N LYS A 100 5.29 1.91 16.09
CA LYS A 100 4.52 3.14 16.26
C LYS A 100 3.09 2.89 16.75
N VAL A 101 2.52 1.73 16.43
CA VAL A 101 1.15 1.39 16.78
C VAL A 101 1.12 0.56 18.05
N ARG A 102 0.57 1.13 19.11
CA ARG A 102 0.22 0.37 20.31
C ARG A 102 -1.14 -0.30 20.08
N ALA A 103 -1.15 -1.62 20.00
CA ALA A 103 -2.40 -2.36 20.01
C ALA A 103 -3.16 -2.04 21.30
N ARG A 104 -4.40 -1.59 21.17
CA ARG A 104 -5.33 -1.48 22.29
C ARG A 104 -6.34 -2.59 22.16
N ILE A 105 -6.47 -3.37 23.23
CA ILE A 105 -7.55 -4.33 23.38
C ILE A 105 -8.73 -3.55 23.93
N PHE A 106 -9.86 -3.60 23.24
CA PHE A 106 -11.10 -3.06 23.75
C PHE A 106 -11.85 -4.17 24.48
N GLU A 107 -12.77 -3.84 25.36
CA GLU A 107 -13.73 -4.79 25.95
C GLU A 107 -15.18 -4.49 25.54
N ASN A 108 -16.05 -5.51 25.58
CA ASN A 108 -17.49 -5.32 25.37
C ASN A 108 -18.02 -4.29 26.40
N GLY A 109 -18.80 -3.33 25.94
CA GLY A 109 -19.33 -2.24 26.76
C GLY A 109 -18.43 -1.02 26.85
N GLN A 110 -17.18 -1.09 26.37
CA GLN A 110 -16.28 0.08 26.37
C GLN A 110 -16.74 1.15 25.37
N LEU A 111 -16.62 2.41 25.77
CA LEU A 111 -16.90 3.56 24.93
C LEU A 111 -15.68 3.96 24.10
N VAL A 112 -15.88 4.18 22.80
CA VAL A 112 -14.86 4.55 21.82
C VAL A 112 -15.35 5.69 20.91
N LEU A 113 -14.45 6.56 20.47
CA LEU A 113 -14.76 7.69 19.59
C LEU A 113 -14.34 7.44 18.15
N LYS A 114 -15.29 7.51 17.21
CA LYS A 114 -14.98 7.35 15.78
C LYS A 114 -14.44 8.65 15.20
N ARG A 115 -13.26 8.61 14.57
CA ARG A 115 -12.70 9.76 13.84
C ARG A 115 -13.57 10.12 12.63
N ILE A 116 -13.75 11.41 12.38
CA ILE A 116 -14.38 11.94 11.18
C ILE A 116 -13.30 12.10 10.11
N PHE A 117 -13.54 11.56 8.91
CA PHE A 117 -12.61 11.74 7.79
C PHE A 117 -12.99 12.96 6.94
N PRO A 118 -11.99 13.64 6.33
CA PRO A 118 -12.23 14.80 5.48
C PRO A 118 -13.17 14.59 4.29
N HIS A 119 -13.35 13.34 3.84
CA HIS A 119 -14.26 13.00 2.75
C HIS A 119 -15.74 12.95 3.20
N GLN A 120 -16.03 12.80 4.49
CA GLN A 120 -17.41 12.76 4.99
C GLN A 120 -17.99 14.18 5.01
N ASP A 121 -18.84 14.47 4.03
CA ASP A 121 -19.37 15.82 3.77
C ASP A 121 -20.20 16.39 4.93
N GLU A 122 -20.81 15.53 5.75
CA GLU A 122 -21.67 15.89 6.89
C GLU A 122 -20.96 16.73 7.99
N TYR A 123 -19.63 16.83 7.95
CA TYR A 123 -18.82 17.45 9.01
C TYR A 123 -17.83 18.50 8.50
N LYS A 124 -17.98 19.00 7.26
CA LYS A 124 -17.07 19.99 6.65
C LYS A 124 -17.32 21.44 7.08
N VAL A 125 -17.74 21.67 8.32
CA VAL A 125 -17.86 23.03 8.85
C VAL A 125 -16.51 23.42 9.47
N LYS A 126 -16.05 24.66 9.22
CA LYS A 126 -14.87 25.21 9.89
C LYS A 126 -15.11 25.11 11.41
N PHE A 127 -14.19 24.48 12.14
CA PHE A 127 -14.30 24.15 13.57
C PHE A 127 -15.22 22.98 13.95
N ALA A 128 -15.64 22.14 13.00
CA ALA A 128 -16.31 20.89 13.35
C ALA A 128 -15.38 19.97 14.18
N PRO A 129 -15.92 19.21 15.14
CA PRO A 129 -15.14 18.27 15.91
C PRO A 129 -14.51 17.21 14.99
N ASN A 130 -13.28 16.80 15.29
CA ASN A 130 -12.56 15.74 14.54
C ASN A 130 -13.07 14.32 14.86
N TRP A 131 -13.97 14.22 15.83
CA TRP A 131 -14.48 12.98 16.41
C TRP A 131 -16.00 13.01 16.39
N GLN A 132 -16.62 11.88 16.03
CA GLN A 132 -18.04 11.67 16.20
C GLN A 132 -18.36 11.39 17.67
N ARG A 133 -19.67 11.32 17.97
CA ARG A 133 -20.20 10.93 19.28
C ARG A 133 -19.66 9.56 19.76
N PRO A 134 -19.76 9.26 21.06
CA PRO A 134 -19.35 7.98 21.61
C PRO A 134 -20.10 6.79 20.99
N TYR A 135 -19.36 5.69 20.80
CA TYR A 135 -19.87 4.40 20.38
C TYR A 135 -19.55 3.36 21.45
N MET A 136 -20.45 2.41 21.66
CA MET A 136 -20.24 1.29 22.58
C MET A 136 -19.84 0.04 21.80
N VAL A 137 -18.74 -0.59 22.20
CA VAL A 137 -18.28 -1.86 21.62
C VAL A 137 -19.21 -3.00 22.05
N ARG A 138 -19.66 -3.82 21.10
CA ARG A 138 -20.65 -4.89 21.35
C ARG A 138 -20.18 -6.31 21.11
N LYS A 139 -19.42 -6.51 20.03
CA LYS A 139 -19.02 -7.85 19.61
C LYS A 139 -17.74 -7.81 18.83
N TYR A 140 -16.92 -8.82 19.08
CA TYR A 140 -15.62 -9.03 18.47
C TYR A 140 -15.79 -10.03 17.33
N TYR A 141 -15.28 -9.71 16.14
CA TYR A 141 -15.34 -10.63 14.99
C TYR A 141 -13.96 -11.18 14.63
N LEU A 142 -12.91 -10.34 14.68
CA LEU A 142 -11.51 -10.70 14.39
C LEU A 142 -10.58 -9.83 15.25
N GLU A 143 -9.28 -10.15 15.28
CA GLU A 143 -8.22 -9.42 16.02
C GLU A 143 -8.16 -7.90 15.68
N VAL A 144 -8.83 -7.49 14.60
CA VAL A 144 -8.84 -6.14 14.03
C VAL A 144 -10.24 -5.62 13.70
N SER A 145 -11.32 -6.31 14.09
CA SER A 145 -12.68 -5.92 13.70
C SER A 145 -13.72 -6.18 14.78
N TRP A 146 -14.52 -5.15 15.04
CA TRP A 146 -15.51 -5.10 16.10
C TRP A 146 -16.83 -4.51 15.57
N SER A 147 -17.98 -4.87 16.15
CA SER A 147 -19.21 -4.05 15.95
C SER A 147 -19.37 -3.09 17.09
N CYS A 148 -19.69 -1.85 16.75
CA CYS A 148 -20.07 -0.84 17.72
C CYS A 148 -21.50 -0.35 17.45
N ARG A 149 -22.19 -0.01 18.52
CA ARG A 149 -23.49 0.65 18.47
C ARG A 149 -23.30 2.12 18.82
N ARG A 150 -23.98 3.02 18.11
CA ARG A 150 -24.01 4.45 18.51
C ARG A 150 -24.58 4.54 19.93
N TRP A 151 -23.89 5.22 20.83
CA TRP A 151 -24.44 5.42 22.17
C TRP A 151 -25.61 6.41 22.08
N THR A 152 -26.82 5.91 22.35
CA THR A 152 -28.05 6.70 22.51
C THR A 152 -28.53 6.51 23.95
N ALA A 153 -29.07 7.57 24.55
CA ALA A 153 -29.78 7.47 25.83
C ALA A 153 -30.86 6.37 25.74
N PRO A 154 -31.27 5.74 26.86
CA PRO A 154 -32.01 4.46 26.88
C PRO A 154 -33.30 4.35 26.04
N ASN A 155 -33.80 5.44 25.45
CA ASN A 155 -35.10 5.51 24.80
C ASN A 155 -35.03 5.87 23.30
N GLY A 156 -33.88 5.77 22.63
CA GLY A 156 -33.72 6.13 21.21
C GLY A 156 -33.32 4.97 20.29
N GLU A 157 -33.89 4.92 19.08
CA GLU A 157 -33.60 3.93 18.04
C GLU A 157 -32.10 3.72 17.76
N THR A 158 -31.71 2.46 17.52
CA THR A 158 -30.29 2.06 17.51
C THR A 158 -29.82 1.54 16.16
N ASN A 159 -28.91 2.30 15.52
CA ASN A 159 -28.18 1.85 14.34
C ASN A 159 -26.89 1.11 14.74
N GLN A 160 -26.71 -0.10 14.19
CA GLN A 160 -25.53 -0.94 14.40
C GLN A 160 -24.50 -0.71 13.29
N PHE A 161 -23.24 -0.51 13.66
CA PHE A 161 -22.15 -0.26 12.72
C PHE A 161 -21.01 -1.26 12.91
N ARG A 162 -20.32 -1.62 11.83
CA ARG A 162 -19.01 -2.29 11.93
C ARG A 162 -17.92 -1.24 12.10
N CYS A 163 -17.04 -1.48 13.05
CA CYS A 163 -15.84 -0.69 13.31
C CYS A 163 -14.62 -1.60 13.14
N CYS A 164 -13.88 -1.40 12.05
CA CYS A 164 -12.60 -2.07 11.87
C CYS A 164 -11.48 -1.20 12.47
N GLN A 165 -10.62 -1.83 13.26
CA GLN A 165 -9.30 -1.33 13.56
C GLN A 165 -8.42 -1.71 12.37
N GLU A 166 -8.44 -0.91 11.29
CA GLU A 166 -7.67 -1.23 10.07
C GLU A 166 -6.17 -1.35 10.39
N ILE A 167 -5.68 -2.59 10.47
CA ILE A 167 -4.24 -2.89 10.58
C ILE A 167 -3.61 -3.19 9.21
N LEU A 168 -4.33 -3.16 8.08
CA LEU A 168 -3.68 -3.44 6.79
C LEU A 168 -4.04 -2.52 5.62
N ARG A 169 -2.94 -1.95 5.09
CA ARG A 169 -2.63 -1.56 3.71
C ARG A 169 -3.27 -0.27 3.17
N VAL A 170 -2.37 0.71 3.01
CA VAL A 170 -2.49 1.92 2.18
C VAL A 170 -3.48 2.94 2.74
N ARG A 171 -2.92 4.02 3.33
CA ARG A 171 -3.57 5.27 3.75
C ARG A 171 -4.96 5.10 4.40
N PHE A 172 -5.01 5.15 5.73
CA PHE A 172 -5.77 6.13 6.53
C PHE A 172 -5.86 5.63 7.99
N GLN A 173 -5.50 6.50 8.95
CA GLN A 173 -5.43 6.18 10.38
C GLN A 173 -6.78 6.43 11.08
N PHE A 174 -7.36 5.38 11.66
CA PHE A 174 -8.23 5.51 12.82
C PHE A 174 -7.39 5.42 14.10
N VAL A 175 -7.36 6.49 14.89
CA VAL A 175 -6.83 6.50 16.26
C VAL A 175 -8.07 6.49 17.16
N PHE A 176 -8.16 5.67 18.21
CA PHE A 176 -9.29 5.70 19.16
C PHE A 176 -8.74 6.05 20.56
N LEU A 177 -9.27 7.10 21.19
CA LEU A 177 -8.99 7.46 22.58
C LEU A 177 -10.03 6.78 23.49
N SER A 178 -9.57 5.99 24.45
CA SER A 178 -10.38 5.44 25.55
C SER A 178 -10.18 6.30 26.79
N PHE A 179 -11.25 6.67 27.48
CA PHE A 179 -11.20 7.26 28.81
C PHE A 179 -11.45 6.18 29.88
N PRO A 180 -10.73 6.20 31.02
CA PRO A 180 -11.14 5.43 32.18
C PRO A 180 -12.43 6.04 32.75
N CYS A 181 -13.45 5.21 32.88
CA CYS A 181 -14.74 5.59 33.43
C CYS A 181 -14.61 5.82 34.95
N ASN A 182 -14.18 7.01 35.36
CA ASN A 182 -14.47 7.57 36.67
C ASN A 182 -14.06 9.06 36.74
N ARG A 183 -14.96 9.92 36.25
CA ARG A 183 -15.28 11.22 36.85
C ARG A 183 -16.35 11.87 35.99
N SER A 184 -17.51 12.10 36.60
CA SER A 184 -18.53 13.01 36.10
C SER A 184 -17.87 14.34 35.73
N ILE A 185 -17.94 14.73 34.47
CA ILE A 185 -17.69 16.12 34.07
C ILE A 185 -19.00 16.58 33.44
N PHE A 186 -19.77 17.30 34.24
CA PHE A 186 -20.70 18.30 33.75
C PHE A 186 -19.87 19.38 33.03
N LEU A 187 -20.24 19.67 31.79
CA LEU A 187 -20.17 21.00 31.18
C LEU A 187 -21.43 21.17 30.34
#